data_AF-A0A1Q9E202-F1
#
_entry.id   AF-A0A1Q9E202-F1
#
_cell.length_a   1.000
_cell.length_b   1.000
_cell.length_c   1.000
_cell.angle_alpha   90.00
_cell.angle_beta   90.00
_cell.angle_gamma   90.00
#
_symmetry.space_group_name_H-M   'P 1'
#
loop_
_entity.id
_entity.type
_entity.pdbx_description
1 polymer ?
#
loop_
_entity_poly.entity_id
_entity_poly.type
_entity_poly.pdbx_seq_one_letter_code
_entity_poly.pdbx_strand_id
1 'polypeptide(L)'
;MGDPEPEMTVPEGDGDEADEEDNGEASEEADDPEGHGSFRIGGKLKQEQKAEWKAAQKAKRKQKQQEKRGKPGGRRKGPPLPLPPVTGGKPSSPEEVKEARAARKAIELDDFRARAAQGTTVVIDLEWEDSMQPKELKSLIQQVLLQSLVLSLPAATASRDIMSISVDVHLLSGKRASLDVEADASVESLKQRAQSALATGRGRLLNSSGEVLDGAKTVREAELKSGDELTLHVQVQLSATKSRKFPAAFIATLGDGHVVTWGDAVFGGDSSAVQDQLQDVRQIQASRGAFAAILGDGSVVTWGHSIYGGDSRAVQDQLRDVQQIQASGGAFAAILGDGSVVTWGKALFGGDSRAVQEQLRDVQQIQASHNAFAAIRSDGSVVTWGHAGPGGDSSAVQEQLRDVQQIQASDGAFAAILGDGSVVTWGDARVGGDSRAVQDQLRDVQQIQASGDDSGGAFAATRSDGSVVTWGHSVYGGDSSAVQDQLRDVQQIQASDGAFAAILGDGSVVTWGDADYGGDSSAVQEQLRDVQQIQASYDAFVAILGDGSVVT
;
A
#
# COMPACT_ATOMS: atom_id res chain seq x y z
N MET A 1 -62.68 -62.23 -4.29
CA MET A 1 -62.21 -62.17 -2.90
C MET A 1 -61.46 -60.86 -2.75
N GLY A 2 -62.02 -59.93 -1.96
CA GLY A 2 -61.34 -58.71 -1.51
C GLY A 2 -61.60 -57.44 -2.32
N ASP A 3 -62.81 -56.90 -2.21
CA ASP A 3 -63.13 -55.45 -2.26
C ASP A 3 -63.12 -54.92 -0.79
N PRO A 4 -63.24 -53.60 -0.49
CA PRO A 4 -62.71 -52.38 -1.11
C PRO A 4 -62.19 -51.36 -0.04
N GLU A 5 -61.90 -50.12 -0.48
CA GLU A 5 -61.87 -48.80 0.22
C GLU A 5 -62.95 -48.59 1.33
N PRO A 6 -62.93 -47.54 2.22
CA PRO A 6 -62.61 -46.13 1.91
C PRO A 6 -62.06 -45.19 3.02
N GLU A 7 -61.93 -43.91 2.64
CA GLU A 7 -61.68 -42.69 3.41
C GLU A 7 -62.67 -42.39 4.57
N MET A 8 -62.21 -41.43 5.41
CA MET A 8 -62.92 -40.26 5.98
C MET A 8 -63.07 -40.15 7.51
N THR A 9 -62.80 -38.92 7.96
CA THR A 9 -63.44 -38.10 9.03
C THR A 9 -62.84 -38.00 10.44
N VAL A 10 -62.77 -36.72 10.85
CA VAL A 10 -62.44 -36.05 12.11
C VAL A 10 -63.51 -36.34 13.19
N PRO A 11 -63.25 -36.05 14.49
CA PRO A 11 -63.88 -34.82 15.04
C PRO A 11 -63.10 -34.08 16.14
N GLU A 12 -63.61 -32.86 16.37
CA GLU A 12 -63.31 -31.83 17.39
C GLU A 12 -63.63 -32.26 18.84
N GLY A 13 -63.13 -31.49 19.81
CA GLY A 13 -63.48 -31.59 21.23
C GLY A 13 -62.97 -30.39 22.04
N ASP A 14 -63.80 -29.34 22.07
CA ASP A 14 -64.11 -28.31 23.09
C ASP A 14 -63.24 -28.08 24.35
N GLY A 15 -63.08 -26.77 24.66
CA GLY A 15 -63.51 -26.17 25.94
C GLY A 15 -62.48 -26.02 27.06
N ASP A 16 -62.02 -24.79 27.34
CA ASP A 16 -62.59 -23.96 28.43
C ASP A 16 -61.70 -22.74 28.77
N GLU A 17 -62.36 -21.59 28.80
CA GLU A 17 -61.93 -20.30 29.34
C GLU A 17 -61.84 -20.35 30.89
N ALA A 18 -60.92 -19.59 31.48
CA ALA A 18 -61.16 -18.85 32.73
C ALA A 18 -60.07 -17.79 32.95
N ASP A 19 -60.53 -16.55 32.94
CA ASP A 19 -59.86 -15.31 33.30
C ASP A 19 -59.61 -15.15 34.82
N GLU A 20 -59.04 -13.98 35.16
CA GLU A 20 -59.06 -13.26 36.45
C GLU A 20 -58.01 -13.69 37.51
N GLU A 21 -57.34 -12.80 38.24
CA GLU A 21 -57.33 -11.34 38.30
C GLU A 21 -56.12 -10.89 39.14
N ASP A 22 -55.81 -9.61 38.93
CA ASP A 22 -55.04 -8.65 39.72
C ASP A 22 -54.98 -8.86 41.26
N ASN A 23 -53.85 -8.46 41.85
CA ASN A 23 -53.81 -7.79 43.16
C ASN A 23 -52.40 -7.29 43.52
N GLY A 24 -52.26 -5.96 43.59
CA GLY A 24 -51.97 -5.33 44.88
C GLY A 24 -50.63 -4.61 45.04
N GLU A 25 -50.71 -3.29 44.97
CA GLU A 25 -49.73 -2.26 45.31
C GLU A 25 -49.20 -2.32 46.77
N ALA A 26 -47.98 -1.82 47.00
CA ALA A 26 -47.73 -0.53 47.70
C ALA A 26 -46.37 -0.46 48.44
N SER A 27 -45.56 0.52 48.00
CA SER A 27 -44.65 1.43 48.73
C SER A 27 -44.00 1.05 50.08
N GLU A 28 -42.67 1.24 50.19
CA GLU A 28 -42.07 2.23 51.11
C GLU A 28 -40.55 2.44 50.87
N GLU A 29 -40.10 3.67 51.10
CA GLU A 29 -38.76 4.25 50.92
C GLU A 29 -37.66 3.64 51.83
N ALA A 30 -36.40 3.66 51.37
CA ALA A 30 -35.26 4.38 52.01
C ALA A 30 -33.87 3.80 51.66
N ASP A 31 -32.96 4.73 51.34
CA ASP A 31 -31.51 4.76 51.58
C ASP A 31 -30.51 3.77 50.89
N ASP A 32 -29.62 4.39 50.08
CA ASP A 32 -28.26 3.97 49.65
C ASP A 32 -27.32 3.81 50.89
N PRO A 33 -26.18 3.05 50.91
CA PRO A 33 -25.05 3.21 49.97
C PRO A 33 -24.18 1.96 49.63
N GLU A 34 -23.36 2.11 48.59
CA GLU A 34 -22.00 1.56 48.33
C GLU A 34 -21.56 0.17 48.90
N GLY A 35 -21.01 -0.69 48.03
CA GLY A 35 -20.03 -1.71 48.49
C GLY A 35 -19.78 -2.96 47.62
N HIS A 36 -18.82 -2.85 46.71
CA HIS A 36 -17.92 -3.90 46.17
C HIS A 36 -18.17 -5.41 46.44
N GLY A 37 -18.30 -6.17 45.35
CA GLY A 37 -18.10 -7.64 45.31
C GLY A 37 -17.36 -8.08 44.04
N SER A 38 -16.03 -8.10 44.10
CA SER A 38 -15.12 -8.51 43.02
C SER A 38 -15.18 -10.02 42.73
N PHE A 39 -15.47 -10.40 41.48
CA PHE A 39 -15.23 -11.77 40.97
C PHE A 39 -13.94 -11.84 40.13
N ARG A 40 -12.92 -12.49 40.70
CA ARG A 40 -11.62 -12.81 40.06
C ARG A 40 -11.72 -14.09 39.24
N ILE A 41 -11.73 -13.98 37.91
CA ILE A 41 -11.30 -15.07 37.00
C ILE A 41 -10.42 -14.46 35.90
N GLY A 42 -9.17 -14.15 36.24
CA GLY A 42 -8.19 -13.63 35.26
C GLY A 42 -6.72 -13.84 35.63
N GLY A 43 -6.44 -14.47 36.77
CA GLY A 43 -5.08 -14.61 37.30
C GLY A 43 -4.32 -15.87 36.87
N LYS A 44 -5.02 -16.96 36.52
CA LYS A 44 -4.37 -18.27 36.28
C LYS A 44 -3.76 -18.39 34.87
N LEU A 45 -4.46 -17.95 33.81
CA LEU A 45 -3.92 -18.00 32.44
C LEU A 45 -2.64 -17.15 32.25
N LYS A 46 -2.51 -16.03 32.98
CA LYS A 46 -1.32 -15.16 32.91
C LYS A 46 -0.10 -15.72 33.62
N GLN A 47 -0.25 -16.62 34.59
CA GLN A 47 0.88 -17.21 35.30
C GLN A 47 1.50 -18.39 34.54
N GLU A 48 0.69 -19.21 33.88
CA GLU A 48 1.17 -20.36 33.10
C GLU A 48 1.99 -19.91 31.88
N GLN A 49 1.49 -18.93 31.11
CA GLN A 49 2.23 -18.37 29.97
C GLN A 49 3.53 -17.67 30.40
N LYS A 50 3.54 -17.02 31.57
CA LYS A 50 4.75 -16.40 32.14
C LYS A 50 5.75 -17.44 32.66
N ALA A 51 5.28 -18.59 33.13
CA ALA A 51 6.12 -19.71 33.55
C ALA A 51 6.76 -20.42 32.35
N GLU A 52 6.00 -20.66 31.28
CA GLU A 52 6.48 -21.21 30.02
C GLU A 52 7.54 -20.31 29.37
N TRP A 53 7.31 -18.99 29.35
CA TRP A 53 8.29 -18.02 28.86
C TRP A 53 9.60 -18.02 29.67
N LYS A 54 9.52 -18.09 31.01
CA LYS A 54 10.71 -18.20 31.87
C LYS A 54 11.45 -19.52 31.67
N ALA A 55 10.72 -20.62 31.44
CA ALA A 55 11.31 -21.93 31.16
C ALA A 55 12.05 -21.94 29.81
N ALA A 56 11.46 -21.34 28.77
CA ALA A 56 12.08 -21.21 27.44
C ALA A 56 13.35 -20.35 27.47
N GLN A 57 13.35 -19.24 28.23
CA GLN A 57 14.55 -18.41 28.42
C GLN A 57 15.65 -19.12 29.19
N LYS A 58 15.30 -19.94 30.19
CA LYS A 58 16.25 -20.76 30.95
C LYS A 58 16.84 -21.89 30.10
N ALA A 59 16.05 -22.46 29.18
CA ALA A 59 16.52 -23.46 28.21
C ALA A 59 17.52 -22.85 27.20
N LYS A 60 17.21 -21.67 26.64
CA LYS A 60 18.13 -20.94 25.74
C LYS A 60 19.46 -20.56 26.43
N ARG A 61 19.43 -20.18 27.71
CA ARG A 61 20.64 -19.89 28.49
C ARG A 61 21.50 -21.14 28.75
N LYS A 62 20.88 -22.30 29.00
CA LYS A 62 21.59 -23.58 29.17
C LYS A 62 22.22 -24.08 27.85
N GLN A 63 21.52 -23.94 26.73
CA GLN A 63 22.02 -24.30 25.41
C GLN A 63 23.24 -23.46 25.01
N LYS A 64 23.18 -22.15 25.26
CA LYS A 64 24.32 -21.22 25.03
C LYS A 64 25.51 -21.44 25.98
N GLN A 65 25.27 -22.00 27.17
CA GLN A 65 26.33 -22.42 28.11
C GLN A 65 26.94 -23.78 27.75
N GLN A 66 26.18 -24.71 27.16
CA GLN A 66 26.70 -25.98 26.65
C GLN A 66 27.55 -25.78 25.37
N GLU A 67 27.14 -24.90 24.46
CA GLU A 67 27.94 -24.56 23.27
C GLU A 67 29.26 -23.86 23.62
N LYS A 68 29.29 -23.05 24.69
CA LYS A 68 30.52 -22.42 25.18
C LYS A 68 31.46 -23.37 25.94
N ARG A 69 30.99 -24.55 26.38
CA ARG A 69 31.79 -25.55 27.10
C ARG A 69 32.36 -26.66 26.21
N GLY A 70 32.06 -26.66 24.91
CA GLY A 70 32.38 -27.75 23.98
C GLY A 70 33.49 -27.50 22.95
N LYS A 71 34.43 -26.57 23.16
CA LYS A 71 35.57 -26.39 22.24
C LYS A 71 36.92 -26.49 22.96
N PRO A 72 37.76 -27.52 22.68
CA PRO A 72 39.18 -27.48 22.98
C PRO A 72 39.93 -26.71 21.87
N GLY A 73 40.97 -25.97 22.26
CA GLY A 73 41.83 -25.23 21.33
C GLY A 73 42.86 -26.12 20.61
N GLY A 74 43.43 -25.61 19.50
CA GLY A 74 44.67 -26.16 18.92
C GLY A 74 44.86 -26.00 17.41
N ARG A 75 45.74 -25.06 17.04
CA ARG A 75 46.63 -24.91 15.85
C ARG A 75 46.59 -25.90 14.63
N ARG A 76 46.63 -25.27 13.44
CA ARG A 76 47.46 -25.48 12.20
C ARG A 76 47.64 -26.86 11.51
N LYS A 77 47.42 -26.80 10.19
CA LYS A 77 48.08 -27.41 8.99
C LYS A 77 47.73 -28.85 8.49
N GLY A 78 47.20 -28.89 7.25
CA GLY A 78 47.53 -29.83 6.15
C GLY A 78 46.63 -31.06 5.93
N PRO A 79 46.76 -31.78 4.78
CA PRO A 79 46.03 -31.58 3.51
C PRO A 79 45.28 -32.87 3.03
N PRO A 80 44.63 -32.91 1.84
CA PRO A 80 45.12 -33.82 0.78
C PRO A 80 44.88 -33.40 -0.70
N LEU A 81 45.66 -34.05 -1.59
CA LEU A 81 45.73 -34.08 -3.08
C LEU A 81 44.66 -35.06 -3.71
N PRO A 82 44.53 -35.35 -5.05
CA PRO A 82 45.32 -34.99 -6.26
C PRO A 82 44.52 -34.65 -7.58
N LEU A 83 45.29 -34.27 -8.63
CA LEU A 83 44.96 -33.85 -10.03
C LEU A 83 44.78 -35.03 -11.04
N PRO A 84 44.45 -34.81 -12.35
CA PRO A 84 45.48 -34.65 -13.41
C PRO A 84 45.01 -33.80 -14.64
N PRO A 85 45.72 -33.73 -15.78
CA PRO A 85 46.99 -33.05 -15.98
C PRO A 85 46.91 -32.01 -17.12
N VAL A 86 47.63 -30.88 -17.00
CA VAL A 86 48.12 -30.15 -18.17
C VAL A 86 49.62 -29.97 -18.02
N THR A 87 50.31 -30.60 -18.94
CA THR A 87 51.74 -30.65 -19.16
C THR A 87 52.27 -29.30 -19.63
N GLY A 88 53.28 -28.77 -18.95
CA GLY A 88 54.00 -27.57 -19.33
C GLY A 88 54.46 -26.82 -18.08
N GLY A 89 55.76 -26.84 -17.81
CA GLY A 89 56.35 -26.40 -16.54
C GLY A 89 55.96 -24.97 -16.11
N LYS A 90 55.90 -24.76 -14.79
CA LYS A 90 55.81 -23.43 -14.18
C LYS A 90 56.90 -22.52 -14.75
N PRO A 91 56.57 -21.31 -15.24
CA PRO A 91 57.59 -20.34 -15.57
C PRO A 91 58.32 -19.91 -14.31
N SER A 92 59.65 -19.92 -14.37
CA SER A 92 60.56 -19.74 -13.23
C SER A 92 61.27 -18.40 -13.27
N SER A 93 60.66 -17.40 -13.92
CA SER A 93 61.05 -16.01 -13.75
C SER A 93 59.84 -15.06 -13.89
N PRO A 94 59.88 -13.87 -13.26
CA PRO A 94 58.86 -12.83 -13.41
C PRO A 94 58.62 -12.39 -14.86
N GLU A 95 59.62 -12.53 -15.73
CA GLU A 95 59.55 -12.21 -17.16
C GLU A 95 58.58 -13.14 -17.90
N GLU A 96 58.64 -14.45 -17.65
CA GLU A 96 57.76 -15.42 -18.33
C GLU A 96 56.29 -15.31 -17.86
N VAL A 97 56.04 -14.87 -16.62
CA VAL A 97 54.68 -14.56 -16.13
C VAL A 97 54.13 -13.31 -16.80
N LYS A 98 55.00 -12.33 -17.08
CA LYS A 98 54.65 -11.11 -17.81
C LYS A 98 54.35 -11.40 -19.28
N GLU A 99 55.13 -12.28 -19.91
CA GLU A 99 54.90 -12.76 -21.27
C GLU A 99 53.60 -13.58 -21.39
N ALA A 100 53.33 -14.48 -20.44
CA ALA A 100 52.09 -15.24 -20.40
C ALA A 100 50.85 -14.35 -20.17
N ARG A 101 50.96 -13.29 -19.34
CA ARG A 101 49.90 -12.27 -19.18
C ARG A 101 49.72 -11.43 -20.45
N ALA A 102 50.80 -11.07 -21.14
CA ALA A 102 50.73 -10.31 -22.39
C ALA A 102 50.08 -11.13 -23.51
N ALA A 103 50.40 -12.42 -23.61
CA ALA A 103 49.78 -13.34 -24.57
C ALA A 103 48.28 -13.51 -24.29
N ARG A 104 47.87 -13.62 -23.03
CA ARG A 104 46.46 -13.71 -22.62
C ARG A 104 45.69 -12.41 -22.93
N LYS A 105 46.31 -11.26 -22.69
CA LYS A 105 45.77 -9.93 -23.06
C LYS A 105 45.59 -9.77 -24.57
N ALA A 106 46.49 -10.32 -25.39
CA ALA A 106 46.37 -10.28 -26.84
C ALA A 106 45.17 -11.11 -27.35
N ILE A 107 44.92 -12.28 -26.75
CA ILE A 107 43.77 -13.14 -27.09
C ILE A 107 42.44 -12.47 -26.72
N GLU A 108 42.34 -11.88 -25.52
CA GLU A 108 41.14 -11.13 -25.11
C GLU A 108 40.89 -9.89 -25.97
N LEU A 109 41.97 -9.22 -26.43
CA LEU A 109 41.83 -8.06 -27.30
C LEU A 109 41.36 -8.43 -28.72
N ASP A 110 41.77 -9.57 -29.24
CA ASP A 110 41.29 -10.07 -30.54
C ASP A 110 39.84 -10.58 -30.45
N ASP A 111 39.44 -11.21 -29.34
CA ASP A 111 38.02 -11.55 -29.08
C ASP A 111 37.16 -10.28 -28.96
N PHE A 112 37.67 -9.25 -28.26
CA PHE A 112 37.03 -7.94 -28.16
C PHE A 112 36.85 -7.28 -29.54
N ARG A 113 37.87 -7.31 -30.40
CA ARG A 113 37.80 -6.77 -31.77
C ARG A 113 36.77 -7.51 -32.63
N ALA A 114 36.70 -8.83 -32.50
CA ALA A 114 35.71 -9.63 -33.22
C ALA A 114 34.27 -9.31 -32.80
N ARG A 115 34.05 -9.01 -31.51
CA ARG A 115 32.72 -8.70 -30.95
C ARG A 115 32.31 -7.23 -31.14
N ALA A 116 33.26 -6.30 -31.09
CA ALA A 116 33.02 -4.88 -31.42
C ALA A 116 32.61 -4.69 -32.89
N ALA A 117 33.14 -5.51 -33.81
CA ALA A 117 32.73 -5.52 -35.22
C ALA A 117 31.27 -5.99 -35.43
N GLN A 118 30.64 -6.63 -34.43
CA GLN A 118 29.25 -7.10 -34.47
C GLN A 118 28.25 -6.09 -33.86
N GLY A 119 28.70 -4.87 -33.52
CA GLY A 119 27.81 -3.75 -33.16
C GLY A 119 27.06 -3.91 -31.84
N THR A 120 27.50 -4.78 -30.94
CA THR A 120 26.88 -4.97 -29.62
C THR A 120 27.60 -4.12 -28.57
N THR A 121 26.85 -3.34 -27.79
CA THR A 121 27.36 -2.57 -26.64
C THR A 121 28.04 -3.51 -25.63
N VAL A 122 29.29 -3.23 -25.27
CA VAL A 122 30.03 -3.99 -24.25
C VAL A 122 30.30 -3.11 -23.03
N VAL A 123 29.83 -3.54 -21.87
CA VAL A 123 30.22 -3.01 -20.56
C VAL A 123 31.58 -3.59 -20.20
N ILE A 124 32.58 -2.74 -19.97
CA ILE A 124 33.91 -3.19 -19.50
C ILE A 124 33.85 -3.26 -17.98
N ASP A 125 33.88 -4.46 -17.43
CA ASP A 125 34.09 -4.67 -16.00
C ASP A 125 35.60 -4.68 -15.74
N LEU A 126 36.14 -3.57 -15.25
CA LEU A 126 37.55 -3.45 -14.89
C LEU A 126 37.75 -3.86 -13.44
N GLU A 127 37.78 -5.15 -13.16
CA GLU A 127 38.26 -5.64 -11.87
C GLU A 127 39.80 -5.76 -11.86
N TRP A 128 40.41 -4.75 -11.21
CA TRP A 128 41.69 -4.75 -10.44
C TRP A 128 43.06 -4.76 -11.16
N GLU A 129 43.79 -3.63 -11.08
CA GLU A 129 45.08 -3.47 -10.37
C GLU A 129 45.48 -1.97 -10.32
N ASP A 130 45.88 -1.50 -9.13
CA ASP A 130 46.08 -0.09 -8.70
C ASP A 130 47.25 0.69 -9.36
N SER A 131 47.54 0.50 -10.66
CA SER A 131 48.73 1.15 -11.25
C SER A 131 48.68 1.57 -12.73
N MET A 132 47.50 1.76 -13.33
CA MET A 132 47.46 2.28 -14.71
C MET A 132 47.56 3.82 -14.73
N GLN A 133 48.66 4.34 -15.28
CA GLN A 133 48.90 5.79 -15.33
C GLN A 133 47.97 6.46 -16.37
N PRO A 134 47.42 7.66 -16.09
CA PRO A 134 46.39 8.32 -16.93
C PRO A 134 46.74 8.51 -18.41
N LYS A 135 48.04 8.50 -18.76
CA LYS A 135 48.51 8.63 -20.15
C LYS A 135 48.25 7.36 -20.97
N GLU A 136 48.30 6.18 -20.34
CA GLU A 136 48.05 4.91 -21.03
C GLU A 136 46.55 4.72 -21.29
N LEU A 137 45.70 5.12 -20.35
CA LEU A 137 44.25 5.14 -20.52
C LEU A 137 43.84 6.11 -21.65
N LYS A 138 44.44 7.31 -21.69
CA LYS A 138 44.20 8.26 -22.80
C LYS A 138 44.65 7.72 -24.15
N SER A 139 45.80 7.05 -24.22
CA SER A 139 46.28 6.44 -25.47
C SER A 139 45.36 5.30 -25.96
N LEU A 140 44.81 4.52 -25.04
CA LEU A 140 43.90 3.41 -25.35
C LEU A 140 42.55 3.93 -25.86
N ILE A 141 41.98 4.93 -25.18
CA ILE A 141 40.74 5.60 -25.60
C ILE A 141 40.92 6.28 -26.97
N GLN A 142 42.07 6.92 -27.20
CA GLN A 142 42.36 7.61 -28.45
C GLN A 142 42.59 6.64 -29.62
N GLN A 143 43.18 5.45 -29.39
CA GLN A 143 43.29 4.40 -30.42
C GLN A 143 41.93 3.77 -30.78
N VAL A 144 41.04 3.59 -29.81
CA VAL A 144 39.69 3.05 -30.04
C VAL A 144 38.81 4.05 -30.80
N LEU A 145 38.92 5.34 -30.49
CA LEU A 145 38.19 6.42 -31.19
C LEU A 145 38.71 6.70 -32.61
N LEU A 146 39.98 6.41 -32.91
CA LEU A 146 40.55 6.61 -34.25
C LEU A 146 40.25 5.45 -35.22
N GLN A 147 39.96 4.24 -34.71
CA GLN A 147 39.59 3.09 -35.57
C GLN A 147 38.11 3.06 -35.95
N SER A 148 37.24 3.76 -35.22
CA SER A 148 35.82 3.94 -35.61
C SER A 148 35.60 5.02 -36.69
N LEU A 149 36.65 5.75 -37.10
CA LEU A 149 36.54 6.89 -38.00
C LEU A 149 36.81 6.60 -39.50
N VAL A 150 36.92 5.33 -39.94
CA VAL A 150 37.30 4.98 -41.34
C VAL A 150 36.14 4.42 -42.20
N LEU A 151 34.90 4.41 -41.72
CA LEU A 151 33.75 4.06 -42.58
C LEU A 151 32.69 5.17 -42.57
N SER A 152 33.03 6.27 -43.23
CA SER A 152 32.08 7.28 -43.69
C SER A 152 32.29 7.53 -45.18
N LEU A 153 31.28 7.22 -45.99
CA LEU A 153 30.75 8.06 -47.07
C LEU A 153 29.33 7.54 -47.44
N PRO A 154 28.39 8.41 -47.86
CA PRO A 154 26.97 8.27 -47.55
C PRO A 154 26.09 7.84 -48.74
N ALA A 155 24.97 7.19 -48.44
CA ALA A 155 23.80 7.20 -49.31
C ALA A 155 22.83 8.25 -48.77
N ALA A 156 22.60 9.29 -49.58
CA ALA A 156 21.73 10.41 -49.28
C ALA A 156 20.26 9.98 -49.18
N THR A 157 19.59 10.31 -48.06
CA THR A 157 18.14 10.51 -48.03
C THR A 157 17.75 11.49 -46.92
N ALA A 158 17.16 12.61 -47.35
CA ALA A 158 16.27 13.53 -46.64
C ALA A 158 16.69 14.03 -45.24
N SER A 159 17.28 15.22 -45.22
CA SER A 159 17.36 16.08 -44.03
C SER A 159 15.95 16.45 -43.57
N ARG A 160 15.44 15.77 -42.54
CA ARG A 160 14.55 16.41 -41.57
C ARG A 160 15.49 17.05 -40.55
N ASP A 161 15.40 18.36 -40.37
CA ASP A 161 16.11 19.05 -39.29
C ASP A 161 15.58 18.50 -37.96
N ILE A 162 16.27 17.48 -37.41
CA ILE A 162 16.00 16.95 -36.07
C ILE A 162 16.59 17.98 -35.11
N MET A 163 15.74 18.90 -34.64
CA MET A 163 16.11 19.83 -33.56
C MET A 163 16.10 19.05 -32.24
N SER A 164 17.27 18.56 -31.83
CA SER A 164 17.52 18.09 -30.47
C SER A 164 17.76 19.28 -29.54
N ILE A 165 17.13 19.29 -28.37
CA ILE A 165 17.42 20.25 -27.31
C ILE A 165 18.20 19.57 -26.18
N SER A 166 19.12 20.30 -25.55
CA SER A 166 19.83 19.84 -24.35
C SER A 166 19.21 20.51 -23.12
N VAL A 167 18.67 19.72 -22.19
CA VAL A 167 18.11 20.22 -20.92
C VAL A 167 18.89 19.68 -19.74
N ASP A 168 19.05 20.49 -18.70
CA ASP A 168 19.74 20.10 -17.47
C ASP A 168 18.70 19.74 -16.40
N VAL A 169 18.73 18.51 -15.89
CA VAL A 169 17.79 18.06 -14.85
C VAL A 169 18.51 17.90 -13.52
N HIS A 170 17.98 18.53 -12.49
CA HIS A 170 18.54 18.59 -11.14
C HIS A 170 17.63 17.93 -10.10
N LEU A 171 18.24 17.35 -9.08
CA LEU A 171 17.56 16.97 -7.84
C LEU A 171 17.79 18.04 -6.77
N LEU A 172 16.86 18.15 -5.83
CA LEU A 172 17.05 18.95 -4.61
C LEU A 172 18.25 18.50 -3.76
N SER A 173 18.72 17.26 -3.96
CA SER A 173 19.94 16.74 -3.34
C SER A 173 21.23 17.28 -3.97
N GLY A 174 21.16 18.03 -5.07
CA GLY A 174 22.30 18.59 -5.80
C GLY A 174 22.88 17.70 -6.91
N LYS A 175 22.35 16.49 -7.13
CA LYS A 175 22.68 15.69 -8.33
C LYS A 175 22.12 16.34 -9.59
N ARG A 176 22.82 16.21 -10.71
CA ARG A 176 22.42 16.77 -12.02
C ARG A 176 22.74 15.84 -13.18
N ALA A 177 21.93 15.88 -14.23
CA ALA A 177 22.15 15.17 -15.47
C ALA A 177 21.73 16.04 -16.67
N SER A 178 22.61 16.16 -17.66
CA SER A 178 22.32 16.83 -18.93
C SER A 178 21.77 15.82 -19.92
N LEU A 179 20.63 16.12 -20.54
CA LEU A 179 19.91 15.20 -21.43
C LEU A 179 19.66 15.84 -22.78
N ASP A 180 20.09 15.16 -23.84
CA ASP A 180 19.72 15.50 -25.21
C ASP A 180 18.41 14.78 -25.57
N VAL A 181 17.39 15.56 -25.90
CA VAL A 181 16.05 15.05 -26.24
C VAL A 181 15.53 15.73 -27.49
N GLU A 182 14.89 14.96 -28.35
CA GLU A 182 14.26 15.48 -29.58
C GLU A 182 13.07 16.38 -29.22
N ALA A 183 12.90 17.50 -29.91
CA ALA A 183 11.87 18.48 -29.58
C ALA A 183 10.43 17.95 -29.71
N ASP A 184 10.23 16.88 -30.49
CA ASP A 184 8.96 16.17 -30.67
C ASP A 184 8.77 14.99 -29.70
N ALA A 185 9.78 14.64 -28.90
CA ALA A 185 9.64 13.62 -27.88
C ALA A 185 8.66 14.08 -26.78
N SER A 186 8.00 13.12 -26.13
CA SER A 186 7.10 13.44 -25.01
C SER A 186 7.90 13.84 -23.76
N VAL A 187 7.31 14.72 -22.96
CA VAL A 187 7.84 15.07 -21.63
C VAL A 187 7.97 13.82 -20.75
N GLU A 188 7.09 12.83 -20.90
CA GLU A 188 7.21 11.56 -20.17
C GLU A 188 8.47 10.77 -20.57
N SER A 189 8.85 10.78 -21.85
CA SER A 189 10.12 10.16 -22.28
C SER A 189 11.35 10.90 -21.75
N LEU A 190 11.30 12.24 -21.69
CA LEU A 190 12.32 13.06 -21.05
C LEU A 190 12.43 12.74 -19.55
N LYS A 191 11.29 12.60 -18.86
CA LYS A 191 11.21 12.21 -17.45
C LYS A 191 11.82 10.83 -17.20
N GLN A 192 11.49 9.84 -18.03
CA GLN A 192 12.08 8.50 -17.93
C GLN A 192 13.60 8.53 -18.14
N ARG A 193 14.09 9.31 -19.12
CA ARG A 193 15.53 9.49 -19.35
C ARG A 193 16.21 10.18 -18.15
N ALA A 194 15.58 11.20 -17.58
CA ALA A 194 16.08 11.91 -16.41
C ALA A 194 16.17 10.99 -15.18
N GLN A 195 15.12 10.22 -14.93
CA GLN A 195 15.09 9.23 -13.85
C GLN A 195 16.18 8.18 -14.00
N SER A 196 16.37 7.68 -15.22
CA SER A 196 17.42 6.71 -15.55
C SER A 196 18.81 7.32 -15.34
N ALA A 197 19.03 8.55 -15.81
CA ALA A 197 20.32 9.23 -15.72
C ALA A 197 20.70 9.65 -14.29
N LEU A 198 19.71 10.01 -13.47
CA LEU A 198 19.90 10.42 -12.09
C LEU A 198 19.87 9.25 -11.10
N ALA A 199 19.53 8.04 -11.58
CA ALA A 199 19.26 6.86 -10.77
C ALA A 199 18.25 7.15 -9.65
N THR A 200 17.09 7.67 -10.07
CA THR A 200 16.02 8.12 -9.15
C THR A 200 14.68 7.49 -9.49
N GLY A 201 13.84 7.35 -8.45
CA GLY A 201 12.48 6.82 -8.55
C GLY A 201 11.50 7.76 -9.26
N ARG A 202 10.20 7.41 -9.15
CA ARG A 202 9.13 8.17 -9.81
C ARG A 202 9.03 9.60 -9.26
N GLY A 203 9.05 10.58 -10.16
CA GLY A 203 9.05 12.00 -9.82
C GLY A 203 8.30 12.84 -10.85
N ARG A 204 8.11 14.10 -10.52
CA ARG A 204 7.55 15.12 -11.41
C ARG A 204 8.68 15.99 -11.91
N LEU A 205 8.72 16.28 -13.21
CA LEU A 205 9.61 17.32 -13.74
C LEU A 205 8.94 18.67 -13.52
N LEU A 206 9.69 19.59 -12.93
CA LEU A 206 9.31 20.98 -12.80
C LEU A 206 10.25 21.84 -13.64
N ASN A 207 9.70 22.89 -14.25
CA ASN A 207 10.51 23.93 -14.87
C ASN A 207 11.10 24.89 -13.80
N SER A 208 11.85 25.89 -14.24
CA SER A 208 12.47 26.89 -13.36
C SER A 208 11.47 27.76 -12.58
N SER A 209 10.21 27.87 -13.03
CA SER A 209 9.13 28.56 -12.31
C SER A 209 8.45 27.67 -11.26
N GLY A 210 8.80 26.39 -11.17
CA GLY A 210 8.17 25.44 -10.25
C GLY A 210 6.84 24.89 -10.76
N GLU A 211 6.54 25.03 -12.06
CA GLU A 211 5.37 24.44 -12.69
C GLU A 211 5.66 23.00 -13.09
N VAL A 212 4.72 22.09 -12.81
CA VAL A 212 4.84 20.68 -13.19
C VAL A 212 4.61 20.54 -14.69
N LEU A 213 5.56 19.89 -15.37
CA LEU A 213 5.45 19.61 -16.79
C LEU A 213 4.49 18.44 -17.04
N ASP A 214 3.53 18.66 -17.93
CA ASP A 214 2.55 17.65 -18.34
C ASP A 214 3.21 16.57 -19.23
N GLY A 215 3.19 15.32 -18.76
CA GLY A 215 3.79 14.19 -19.45
C GLY A 215 3.19 13.87 -20.82
N ALA A 216 1.94 14.29 -21.07
CA ALA A 216 1.26 14.09 -22.34
C ALA A 216 1.70 15.07 -23.43
N LYS A 217 2.31 16.20 -23.05
CA LYS A 217 2.82 17.20 -23.99
C LYS A 217 4.16 16.75 -24.58
N THR A 218 4.43 17.22 -25.80
CA THR A 218 5.79 17.18 -26.37
C THR A 218 6.69 18.21 -25.69
N VAL A 219 8.00 17.99 -25.76
CA VAL A 219 9.02 18.92 -25.26
C VAL A 219 8.82 20.33 -25.84
N ARG A 220 8.42 20.44 -27.11
CA ARG A 220 8.10 21.72 -27.76
C ARG A 220 6.82 22.37 -27.27
N GLU A 221 5.76 21.60 -27.02
CA GLU A 221 4.48 22.10 -26.46
C GLU A 221 4.62 22.50 -24.98
N ALA A 222 5.59 21.93 -24.29
CA ALA A 222 6.00 22.33 -22.95
C ALA A 222 6.94 23.56 -22.95
N GLU A 223 7.20 24.15 -24.12
CA GLU A 223 8.02 25.34 -24.34
C GLU A 223 9.48 25.23 -23.85
N LEU A 224 9.99 23.99 -23.71
CA LEU A 224 11.36 23.74 -23.26
C LEU A 224 12.39 24.12 -24.34
N LYS A 225 13.47 24.76 -23.90
CA LYS A 225 14.57 25.23 -24.74
C LYS A 225 15.89 24.62 -24.28
N SER A 226 16.87 24.66 -25.18
CA SER A 226 18.21 24.19 -24.85
C SER A 226 18.84 25.09 -23.78
N GLY A 227 19.33 24.49 -22.71
CA GLY A 227 19.87 25.17 -21.54
C GLY A 227 18.85 25.42 -20.42
N ASP A 228 17.61 24.95 -20.56
CA ASP A 228 16.64 25.02 -19.47
C ASP A 228 17.04 24.09 -18.33
N GLU A 229 16.92 24.61 -17.10
CA GLU A 229 17.12 23.85 -15.87
C GLU A 229 15.77 23.34 -15.36
N LEU A 230 15.65 22.02 -15.28
CA LEU A 230 14.49 21.31 -14.75
C LEU A 230 14.81 20.74 -13.38
N THR A 231 13.84 20.73 -12.48
CA THR A 231 13.95 20.02 -11.20
C THR A 231 13.13 18.74 -11.28
N LEU A 232 13.77 17.59 -11.09
CA LEU A 232 13.07 16.33 -10.88
C LEU A 232 12.73 16.21 -9.39
N HIS A 233 11.48 16.54 -9.04
CA HIS A 233 10.98 16.36 -7.68
C HIS A 233 10.53 14.92 -7.50
N VAL A 234 11.29 14.17 -6.71
CA VAL A 234 10.96 12.77 -6.45
C VAL A 234 10.03 12.66 -5.26
N GLN A 235 8.94 11.90 -5.42
CA GLN A 235 7.95 11.72 -4.36
C GLN A 235 8.46 10.72 -3.34
N VAL A 236 8.40 11.08 -2.05
CA VAL A 236 8.59 10.13 -0.95
C VAL A 236 7.23 9.54 -0.60
N GLN A 237 7.08 8.21 -0.74
CA GLN A 237 5.87 7.52 -0.28
C GLN A 237 6.09 7.00 1.13
N LEU A 238 5.28 7.44 2.09
CA LEU A 238 5.30 6.97 3.48
C LEU A 238 4.08 6.10 3.76
N SER A 239 4.27 4.98 4.46
CA SER A 239 3.18 4.13 4.95
C SER A 239 3.51 3.57 6.33
N ALA A 240 2.49 3.16 7.08
CA ALA A 240 2.62 2.61 8.43
C ALA A 240 1.61 1.48 8.67
N THR A 241 1.97 0.53 9.54
CA THR A 241 1.03 -0.51 9.97
C THR A 241 -0.09 0.06 10.83
N LYS A 242 -1.33 -0.38 10.58
CA LYS A 242 -2.51 0.16 11.26
C LYS A 242 -2.74 -0.52 12.62
N SER A 243 -2.11 -0.07 13.71
CA SER A 243 -2.42 -0.61 15.05
C SER A 243 -2.24 0.38 16.19
N ARG A 244 -3.29 0.54 17.02
CA ARG A 244 -3.21 1.23 18.33
C ARG A 244 -2.66 0.35 19.46
N LYS A 245 -2.71 -0.98 19.31
CA LYS A 245 -2.42 -1.95 20.39
C LYS A 245 -0.99 -2.52 20.33
N PHE A 246 -0.33 -2.39 19.18
CA PHE A 246 1.01 -2.91 18.95
C PHE A 246 1.94 -1.79 18.45
N PRO A 247 3.25 -1.87 18.75
CA PRO A 247 4.20 -0.88 18.26
C PRO A 247 4.22 -0.89 16.73
N ALA A 248 4.07 0.31 16.14
CA ALA A 248 3.95 0.48 14.70
C ALA A 248 5.27 0.19 13.96
N ALA A 249 5.14 -0.27 12.73
CA ALA A 249 6.20 -0.28 11.74
C ALA A 249 5.90 0.77 10.66
N PHE A 250 6.95 1.34 10.11
CA PHE A 250 6.92 2.41 9.12
C PHE A 250 7.76 2.01 7.91
N ILE A 251 7.38 2.56 6.76
CA ILE A 251 8.09 2.41 5.51
C ILE A 251 8.11 3.73 4.76
N ALA A 252 9.26 4.06 4.17
CA ALA A 252 9.43 5.15 3.24
C ALA A 252 10.05 4.64 1.94
N THR A 253 9.47 5.02 0.81
CA THR A 253 10.12 4.92 -0.51
C THR A 253 10.81 6.24 -0.78
N LEU A 254 12.13 6.21 -0.88
CA LEU A 254 12.97 7.37 -1.10
C LEU A 254 12.99 7.77 -2.58
N GLY A 255 13.43 9.00 -2.83
CA GLY A 255 13.53 9.52 -4.19
C GLY A 255 14.56 8.83 -5.08
N ASP A 256 15.43 7.99 -4.53
CA ASP A 256 16.34 7.14 -5.30
C ASP A 256 15.74 5.75 -5.60
N GLY A 257 14.47 5.52 -5.24
CA GLY A 257 13.77 4.24 -5.39
C GLY A 257 14.05 3.25 -4.26
N HIS A 258 14.93 3.56 -3.31
CA HIS A 258 15.18 2.68 -2.17
C HIS A 258 14.03 2.71 -1.18
N VAL A 259 13.77 1.56 -0.58
CA VAL A 259 12.82 1.43 0.52
C VAL A 259 13.57 1.37 1.85
N VAL A 260 13.11 2.16 2.83
CA VAL A 260 13.61 2.12 4.21
C VAL A 260 12.45 1.79 5.14
N THR A 261 12.65 0.81 6.02
CA THR A 261 11.69 0.46 7.07
C THR A 261 12.27 0.69 8.45
N TRP A 262 11.42 1.05 9.42
CA TRP A 262 11.80 1.15 10.83
C TRP A 262 10.59 0.88 11.74
N GLY A 263 10.82 0.77 13.05
CA GLY A 263 9.78 0.45 14.04
C GLY A 263 9.87 -0.99 14.53
N ASP A 264 8.73 -1.60 14.87
CA ASP A 264 8.73 -2.96 15.39
C ASP A 264 9.11 -4.00 14.32
N ALA A 265 10.20 -4.74 14.59
CA ALA A 265 10.75 -5.71 13.64
C ALA A 265 9.78 -6.85 13.30
N VAL A 266 8.93 -7.28 14.25
CA VAL A 266 7.97 -8.37 14.05
C VAL A 266 6.84 -7.94 13.12
N PHE A 267 6.42 -6.67 13.22
CA PHE A 267 5.33 -6.12 12.42
C PHE A 267 5.80 -5.45 11.11
N GLY A 268 7.01 -5.75 10.64
CA GLY A 268 7.50 -5.32 9.32
C GLY A 268 8.44 -4.10 9.35
N GLY A 269 8.87 -3.66 10.53
CA GLY A 269 9.90 -2.63 10.69
C GLY A 269 11.30 -3.09 10.27
N ASP A 270 11.52 -4.41 10.19
CA ASP A 270 12.72 -5.02 9.63
C ASP A 270 12.39 -5.67 8.28
N SER A 271 12.86 -5.04 7.20
CA SER A 271 12.75 -5.54 5.83
C SER A 271 14.06 -6.15 5.31
N SER A 272 15.08 -6.34 6.16
CA SER A 272 16.42 -6.81 5.73
C SER A 272 16.39 -8.12 4.96
N ALA A 273 15.43 -9.01 5.25
CA ALA A 273 15.25 -10.28 4.55
C ALA A 273 14.76 -10.13 3.10
N VAL A 274 14.12 -9.00 2.77
CA VAL A 274 13.53 -8.72 1.45
C VAL A 274 14.08 -7.45 0.80
N GLN A 275 15.04 -6.78 1.43
CA GLN A 275 15.59 -5.49 0.99
C GLN A 275 16.10 -5.53 -0.46
N ASP A 276 16.77 -6.61 -0.84
CA ASP A 276 17.32 -6.78 -2.20
C ASP A 276 16.21 -6.92 -3.27
N GLN A 277 14.99 -7.27 -2.85
CA GLN A 277 13.82 -7.41 -3.73
C GLN A 277 13.01 -6.11 -3.83
N LEU A 278 13.16 -5.17 -2.89
CA LEU A 278 12.40 -3.92 -2.84
C LEU A 278 13.00 -2.85 -3.77
N GLN A 279 12.99 -3.13 -5.07
CA GLN A 279 13.49 -2.26 -6.12
C GLN A 279 12.34 -1.84 -7.04
N ASP A 280 12.34 -0.57 -7.48
CA ASP A 280 11.28 0.03 -8.31
C ASP A 280 9.86 -0.19 -7.75
N VAL A 281 9.66 0.07 -6.46
CA VAL A 281 8.36 -0.11 -5.82
C VAL A 281 7.33 0.89 -6.38
N ARG A 282 6.22 0.36 -6.88
CA ARG A 282 5.10 1.13 -7.47
C ARG A 282 4.03 1.50 -6.46
N GLN A 283 3.70 0.56 -5.56
CA GLN A 283 2.65 0.70 -4.57
C GLN A 283 3.02 -0.11 -3.32
N ILE A 284 2.74 0.46 -2.15
CA ILE A 284 2.85 -0.24 -0.86
C ILE A 284 1.49 -0.21 -0.17
N GLN A 285 1.10 -1.34 0.40
CA GLN A 285 -0.06 -1.45 1.28
C GLN A 285 0.33 -2.08 2.60
N ALA A 286 -0.35 -1.65 3.66
CA ALA A 286 -0.10 -2.09 5.03
C ALA A 286 -1.37 -2.65 5.66
N SER A 287 -1.26 -3.84 6.25
CA SER A 287 -2.26 -4.37 7.19
C SER A 287 -1.93 -3.91 8.61
N ARG A 288 -2.58 -4.49 9.65
CA ARG A 288 -2.22 -4.16 11.05
C ARG A 288 -0.80 -4.56 11.44
N GLY A 289 -0.13 -5.42 10.67
CA GLY A 289 1.14 -6.01 11.09
C GLY A 289 2.04 -6.55 9.99
N ALA A 290 1.74 -6.23 8.74
CA ALA A 290 2.51 -6.67 7.58
C ALA A 290 2.40 -5.65 6.44
N PHE A 291 3.30 -5.77 5.48
CA PHE A 291 3.32 -4.97 4.26
C PHE A 291 3.33 -5.86 3.02
N ALA A 292 2.78 -5.31 1.95
CA ALA A 292 2.87 -5.84 0.61
C ALA A 292 3.26 -4.71 -0.36
N ALA A 293 4.28 -4.96 -1.17
CA ALA A 293 4.77 -4.03 -2.18
C ALA A 293 4.57 -4.61 -3.58
N ILE A 294 4.03 -3.81 -4.50
CA ILE A 294 4.03 -4.09 -5.95
C ILE A 294 5.30 -3.48 -6.54
N LEU A 295 6.08 -4.29 -7.25
CA LEU A 295 7.31 -3.86 -7.91
C LEU A 295 7.06 -3.36 -9.34
N GLY A 296 8.11 -2.81 -9.94
CA GLY A 296 8.14 -2.25 -11.30
C GLY A 296 7.68 -3.21 -12.39
N ASP A 297 7.94 -4.50 -12.17
CA ASP A 297 7.60 -5.60 -13.08
C ASP A 297 6.22 -6.23 -12.80
N GLY A 298 5.46 -5.69 -11.83
CA GLY A 298 4.17 -6.20 -11.42
C GLY A 298 4.24 -7.42 -10.50
N SER A 299 5.42 -7.83 -10.02
CA SER A 299 5.55 -8.85 -8.97
C SER A 299 5.27 -8.26 -7.58
N VAL A 300 5.02 -9.14 -6.61
CA VAL A 300 4.69 -8.75 -5.23
C VAL A 300 5.70 -9.30 -4.24
N VAL A 301 6.12 -8.44 -3.31
CA VAL A 301 6.96 -8.77 -2.16
C VAL A 301 6.18 -8.48 -0.89
N THR A 302 6.13 -9.46 0.03
CA THR A 302 5.47 -9.30 1.33
C THR A 302 6.42 -9.56 2.48
N TRP A 303 6.27 -8.83 3.58
CA TRP A 303 7.03 -9.06 4.80
C TRP A 303 6.26 -8.60 6.05
N GLY A 304 6.83 -8.89 7.22
CA GLY A 304 6.19 -8.66 8.52
C GLY A 304 5.54 -9.93 9.06
N HIS A 305 4.53 -9.76 9.91
CA HIS A 305 3.97 -10.87 10.66
C HIS A 305 3.07 -11.74 9.77
N SER A 306 3.33 -13.06 9.72
CA SER A 306 2.61 -14.01 8.85
C SER A 306 1.09 -14.06 9.08
N ILE A 307 0.65 -14.05 10.34
CA ILE A 307 -0.79 -13.99 10.72
C ILE A 307 -1.52 -12.76 10.13
N TYR A 308 -0.80 -11.67 9.84
CA TYR A 308 -1.34 -10.44 9.27
C TYR A 308 -1.10 -10.32 7.75
N GLY A 309 -0.72 -11.42 7.09
CA GLY A 309 -0.50 -11.46 5.64
C GLY A 309 0.94 -11.20 5.18
N GLY A 310 1.91 -11.18 6.09
CA GLY A 310 3.33 -11.01 5.75
C GLY A 310 3.98 -12.21 5.03
N ASP A 311 3.24 -13.29 4.80
CA ASP A 311 3.68 -14.48 4.08
C ASP A 311 2.71 -14.81 2.94
N SER A 312 3.13 -14.56 1.71
CA SER A 312 2.39 -14.82 0.46
C SER A 312 2.89 -16.05 -0.31
N ARG A 313 3.83 -16.84 0.24
CA ARG A 313 4.49 -17.95 -0.47
C ARG A 313 3.52 -18.97 -1.07
N ALA A 314 2.37 -19.19 -0.43
CA ALA A 314 1.35 -20.12 -0.92
C ALA A 314 0.68 -19.67 -2.24
N VAL A 315 0.73 -18.37 -2.55
CA VAL A 315 0.09 -17.77 -3.73
C VAL A 315 1.10 -17.04 -4.64
N GLN A 316 2.40 -17.08 -4.33
CA GLN A 316 3.43 -16.32 -5.04
C GLN A 316 3.43 -16.57 -6.55
N ASP A 317 3.17 -17.81 -6.99
CA ASP A 317 3.12 -18.15 -8.41
C ASP A 317 1.96 -17.48 -9.17
N GLN A 318 0.91 -17.06 -8.44
CA GLN A 318 -0.27 -16.38 -8.98
C GLN A 318 -0.11 -14.85 -8.96
N LEU A 319 0.78 -14.30 -8.13
CA LEU A 319 1.00 -12.85 -7.99
C LEU A 319 1.92 -12.32 -9.10
N ARG A 320 1.43 -12.36 -10.33
CA ARG A 320 2.11 -11.85 -11.54
C ARG A 320 1.25 -10.78 -12.19
N ASP A 321 1.89 -9.74 -12.72
CA ASP A 321 1.20 -8.61 -13.35
C ASP A 321 0.15 -7.95 -12.42
N VAL A 322 0.51 -7.79 -11.15
CA VAL A 322 -0.37 -7.19 -10.15
C VAL A 322 -0.49 -5.69 -10.39
N GLN A 323 -1.74 -5.22 -10.49
CA GLN A 323 -2.06 -3.81 -10.75
C GLN A 323 -2.36 -3.04 -9.48
N GLN A 324 -3.05 -3.67 -8.53
CA GLN A 324 -3.44 -3.06 -7.27
C GLN A 324 -3.45 -4.10 -6.15
N ILE A 325 -3.04 -3.67 -4.96
CA ILE A 325 -3.26 -4.41 -3.71
C ILE A 325 -4.18 -3.59 -2.82
N GLN A 326 -5.05 -4.28 -2.08
CA GLN A 326 -5.80 -3.73 -0.97
C GLN A 326 -5.58 -4.58 0.28
N ALA A 327 -5.44 -3.92 1.43
CA ALA A 327 -5.22 -4.58 2.73
C ALA A 327 -6.44 -4.45 3.64
N SER A 328 -6.81 -5.55 4.29
CA SER A 328 -7.70 -5.53 5.47
C SER A 328 -6.85 -5.53 6.74
N GLY A 329 -7.49 -5.79 7.89
CA GLY A 329 -6.81 -5.90 9.18
C GLY A 329 -5.69 -6.94 9.22
N GLY A 330 -5.82 -8.05 8.49
CA GLY A 330 -4.85 -9.16 8.54
C GLY A 330 -4.77 -10.00 7.28
N ALA A 331 -5.26 -9.48 6.15
CA ALA A 331 -5.20 -10.13 4.86
C ALA A 331 -4.99 -9.08 3.76
N PHE A 332 -4.69 -9.58 2.56
CA PHE A 332 -4.53 -8.77 1.36
C PHE A 332 -5.31 -9.41 0.20
N ALA A 333 -5.74 -8.55 -0.72
CA ALA A 333 -6.31 -8.92 -2.00
C ALA A 333 -5.59 -8.17 -3.12
N ALA A 334 -5.15 -8.87 -4.15
CA ALA A 334 -4.47 -8.32 -5.31
C ALA A 334 -5.36 -8.45 -6.55
N ILE A 335 -5.50 -7.36 -7.30
CA ILE A 335 -6.09 -7.35 -8.65
C ILE A 335 -4.95 -7.57 -9.65
N LEU A 336 -5.06 -8.62 -10.48
CA LEU A 336 -4.12 -8.93 -11.55
C LEU A 336 -4.45 -8.16 -12.83
N GLY A 337 -3.52 -8.12 -13.79
CA GLY A 337 -3.71 -7.44 -15.08
C GLY A 337 -4.83 -8.01 -15.96
N ASP A 338 -5.26 -9.24 -15.69
CA ASP A 338 -6.43 -9.86 -16.33
C ASP A 338 -7.75 -9.58 -15.60
N GLY A 339 -7.74 -8.77 -14.54
CA GLY A 339 -8.91 -8.45 -13.72
C GLY A 339 -9.32 -9.55 -12.73
N SER A 340 -8.56 -10.63 -12.61
CA SER A 340 -8.80 -11.65 -11.57
C SER A 340 -8.23 -11.21 -10.20
N VAL A 341 -8.72 -11.84 -9.12
CA VAL A 341 -8.29 -11.50 -7.75
C VAL A 341 -7.61 -12.69 -7.08
N VAL A 342 -6.48 -12.42 -6.42
CA VAL A 342 -5.76 -13.37 -5.56
C VAL A 342 -5.75 -12.84 -4.14
N THR A 343 -6.08 -13.68 -3.16
CA THR A 343 -6.10 -13.30 -1.74
C THR A 343 -5.13 -14.14 -0.92
N TRP A 344 -4.60 -13.55 0.16
CA TRP A 344 -3.77 -14.25 1.14
C TRP A 344 -3.84 -13.61 2.53
N GLY A 345 -3.27 -14.30 3.51
CA GLY A 345 -3.33 -13.92 4.92
C GLY A 345 -4.37 -14.73 5.68
N LYS A 346 -4.90 -14.17 6.77
CA LYS A 346 -5.79 -14.92 7.65
C LYS A 346 -7.23 -14.93 7.11
N ALA A 347 -7.83 -16.13 7.04
CA ALA A 347 -9.17 -16.34 6.49
C ALA A 347 -10.26 -15.48 7.16
N LEU A 348 -10.21 -15.31 8.49
CA LEU A 348 -11.17 -14.47 9.25
C LEU A 348 -11.08 -12.97 8.92
N PHE A 349 -10.06 -12.55 8.17
CA PHE A 349 -9.88 -11.18 7.68
C PHE A 349 -10.04 -11.09 6.16
N GLY A 350 -10.56 -12.13 5.50
CA GLY A 350 -10.77 -12.15 4.05
C GLY A 350 -9.61 -12.73 3.24
N GLY A 351 -8.62 -13.36 3.88
CA GLY A 351 -7.50 -14.02 3.19
C GLY A 351 -7.85 -15.35 2.48
N ASP A 352 -9.12 -15.74 2.45
CA ASP A 352 -9.62 -16.91 1.73
C ASP A 352 -10.85 -16.51 0.90
N SER A 353 -10.67 -16.42 -0.42
CA SER A 353 -11.71 -16.08 -1.40
C SER A 353 -12.26 -17.28 -2.17
N ARG A 354 -11.90 -18.52 -1.80
CA ARG A 354 -12.20 -19.71 -2.62
C ARG A 354 -13.69 -19.89 -2.92
N ALA A 355 -14.56 -19.51 -1.98
CA ALA A 355 -16.01 -19.63 -2.14
C ALA A 355 -16.59 -18.71 -3.24
N VAL A 356 -15.90 -17.60 -3.56
CA VAL A 356 -16.34 -16.60 -4.54
C VAL A 356 -15.38 -16.47 -5.72
N GLN A 357 -14.35 -17.33 -5.82
CA GLN A 357 -13.26 -17.19 -6.77
C GLN A 357 -13.73 -17.13 -8.24
N GLU A 358 -14.81 -17.84 -8.59
CA GLU A 358 -15.37 -17.82 -9.95
C GLU A 358 -16.02 -16.48 -10.30
N GLN A 359 -16.46 -15.72 -9.30
CA GLN A 359 -17.09 -14.40 -9.45
C GLN A 359 -16.05 -13.27 -9.46
N LEU A 360 -14.84 -13.51 -8.94
CA LEU A 360 -13.74 -12.54 -8.88
C LEU A 360 -12.99 -12.44 -10.21
N ARG A 361 -13.72 -12.04 -11.26
CA ARG A 361 -13.24 -11.77 -12.62
C ARG A 361 -13.70 -10.40 -13.06
N ASP A 362 -12.90 -9.77 -13.92
CA ASP A 362 -13.12 -8.41 -14.43
C ASP A 362 -13.29 -7.39 -13.28
N VAL A 363 -12.56 -7.58 -12.18
CA VAL A 363 -12.59 -6.70 -11.01
C VAL A 363 -11.80 -5.42 -11.32
N GLN A 364 -12.43 -4.28 -11.06
CA GLN A 364 -11.83 -2.96 -11.28
C GLN A 364 -11.34 -2.31 -9.99
N GLN A 365 -12.03 -2.56 -8.87
CA GLN A 365 -11.70 -1.96 -7.59
C GLN A 365 -12.00 -2.93 -6.45
N ILE A 366 -11.15 -2.90 -5.43
CA ILE A 366 -11.39 -3.60 -4.16
C ILE A 366 -11.36 -2.58 -3.03
N GLN A 367 -12.34 -2.69 -2.14
CA GLN A 367 -12.34 -2.02 -0.85
C GLN A 367 -12.33 -3.03 0.29
N ALA A 368 -11.76 -2.64 1.43
CA ALA A 368 -11.60 -3.51 2.58
C ALA A 368 -12.12 -2.83 3.84
N SER A 369 -12.91 -3.57 4.61
CA SER A 369 -13.14 -3.28 6.02
C SER A 369 -12.04 -3.94 6.86
N HIS A 370 -12.17 -3.94 8.19
CA HIS A 370 -11.21 -4.63 9.03
C HIS A 370 -11.16 -6.12 8.74
N ASN A 371 -12.29 -6.75 8.44
CA ASN A 371 -12.44 -8.22 8.36
C ASN A 371 -12.97 -8.77 7.03
N ALA A 372 -13.33 -7.90 6.10
CA ALA A 372 -13.96 -8.29 4.85
C ALA A 372 -13.47 -7.43 3.67
N PHE A 373 -13.79 -7.89 2.46
CA PHE A 373 -13.53 -7.18 1.22
C PHE A 373 -14.80 -7.10 0.39
N ALA A 374 -14.89 -6.05 -0.42
CA ALA A 374 -15.90 -5.86 -1.45
C ALA A 374 -15.20 -5.48 -2.76
N ALA A 375 -15.46 -6.24 -3.82
CA ALA A 375 -14.93 -6.00 -5.16
C ALA A 375 -16.03 -5.45 -6.07
N ILE A 376 -15.73 -4.37 -6.81
CA ILE A 376 -16.56 -3.84 -7.89
C ILE A 376 -16.05 -4.46 -9.20
N ARG A 377 -16.95 -5.12 -9.92
CA ARG A 377 -16.69 -5.71 -11.23
C ARG A 377 -16.97 -4.69 -12.34
N SER A 378 -16.43 -4.92 -13.53
CA SER A 378 -16.58 -4.03 -14.68
C SER A 378 -18.02 -3.84 -15.16
N ASP A 379 -18.92 -4.75 -14.78
CA ASP A 379 -20.36 -4.65 -15.04
C ASP A 379 -21.12 -3.88 -13.95
N GLY A 380 -20.40 -3.28 -12.99
CA GLY A 380 -20.99 -2.53 -11.86
C GLY A 380 -21.57 -3.42 -10.75
N SER A 381 -21.46 -4.75 -10.85
CA SER A 381 -21.86 -5.66 -9.77
C SER A 381 -20.81 -5.76 -8.66
N VAL A 382 -21.26 -6.15 -7.46
CA VAL A 382 -20.39 -6.28 -6.28
C VAL A 382 -20.30 -7.71 -5.81
N VAL A 383 -19.08 -8.16 -5.48
CA VAL A 383 -18.79 -9.44 -4.85
C VAL A 383 -18.13 -9.19 -3.49
N THR A 384 -18.65 -9.79 -2.43
CA THR A 384 -18.12 -9.66 -1.07
C THR A 384 -17.59 -10.98 -0.54
N TRP A 385 -16.59 -10.92 0.35
CA TRP A 385 -16.07 -12.08 1.05
C TRP A 385 -15.35 -11.69 2.36
N GLY A 386 -15.05 -12.70 3.17
CA GLY A 386 -14.42 -12.54 4.48
C GLY A 386 -15.41 -12.87 5.60
N HIS A 387 -15.29 -12.20 6.74
CA HIS A 387 -16.21 -12.46 7.85
C HIS A 387 -17.61 -11.90 7.53
N ALA A 388 -18.64 -12.73 7.60
CA ALA A 388 -20.00 -12.37 7.18
C ALA A 388 -20.55 -11.11 7.88
N GLY A 389 -20.49 -11.05 9.22
CA GLY A 389 -21.02 -9.92 10.00
C GLY A 389 -20.42 -8.54 9.62
N PRO A 390 -19.08 -8.37 9.59
CA PRO A 390 -18.40 -7.14 9.19
C PRO A 390 -18.43 -6.82 7.68
N GLY A 391 -19.50 -7.22 6.97
CA GLY A 391 -19.73 -6.88 5.56
C GLY A 391 -19.22 -7.89 4.54
N GLY A 392 -18.76 -9.06 4.97
CA GLY A 392 -18.36 -10.15 4.07
C GLY A 392 -19.53 -10.94 3.46
N ASP A 393 -20.76 -10.62 3.86
CA ASP A 393 -22.00 -11.13 3.25
C ASP A 393 -22.90 -9.95 2.84
N SER A 394 -23.09 -9.77 1.54
CA SER A 394 -23.99 -8.77 0.93
C SER A 394 -25.29 -9.37 0.40
N SER A 395 -25.59 -10.65 0.67
CA SER A 395 -26.73 -11.36 0.07
C SER A 395 -28.07 -10.66 0.27
N ALA A 396 -28.29 -10.03 1.43
CA ALA A 396 -29.51 -9.29 1.75
C ALA A 396 -29.75 -8.04 0.89
N VAL A 397 -28.69 -7.47 0.31
CA VAL A 397 -28.74 -6.25 -0.52
C VAL A 397 -28.25 -6.49 -1.95
N GLN A 398 -27.95 -7.73 -2.33
CA GLN A 398 -27.29 -8.08 -3.59
C GLN A 398 -28.07 -7.59 -4.83
N GLU A 399 -29.40 -7.58 -4.77
CA GLU A 399 -30.24 -7.11 -5.87
C GLU A 399 -30.15 -5.60 -6.09
N GLN A 400 -29.79 -4.84 -5.06
CA GLN A 400 -29.64 -3.38 -5.09
C GLN A 400 -28.23 -2.95 -5.53
N LEU A 401 -27.22 -3.83 -5.39
CA LEU A 401 -25.82 -3.57 -5.76
C LEU A 401 -25.59 -3.75 -7.26
N ARG A 402 -26.22 -2.86 -8.05
CA ARG A 402 -26.09 -2.77 -9.51
C ARG A 402 -25.60 -1.39 -9.90
N ASP A 403 -24.81 -1.31 -10.97
CA ASP A 403 -24.22 -0.06 -11.46
C ASP A 403 -23.42 0.70 -10.38
N VAL A 404 -22.77 -0.03 -9.47
CA VAL A 404 -21.97 0.54 -8.36
C VAL A 404 -20.77 1.27 -8.91
N GLN A 405 -20.60 2.53 -8.51
CA GLN A 405 -19.49 3.39 -8.94
C GLN A 405 -18.36 3.44 -7.92
N GLN A 406 -18.70 3.45 -6.63
CA GLN A 406 -17.72 3.56 -5.55
C GLN A 406 -18.22 2.80 -4.33
N ILE A 407 -17.28 2.19 -3.61
CA ILE A 407 -17.53 1.64 -2.27
C ILE A 407 -16.63 2.39 -1.29
N GLN A 408 -17.14 2.62 -0.09
CA GLN A 408 -16.40 3.06 1.09
C GLN A 408 -16.64 2.07 2.22
N ALA A 409 -15.65 1.93 3.09
CA ALA A 409 -15.68 0.96 4.18
C ALA A 409 -15.34 1.65 5.51
N SER A 410 -16.12 1.35 6.55
CA SER A 410 -15.72 1.56 7.95
C SER A 410 -15.02 0.30 8.46
N ASP A 411 -14.71 0.21 9.75
CA ASP A 411 -14.07 -0.97 10.35
C ASP A 411 -14.89 -2.27 10.12
N GLY A 412 -16.22 -2.18 10.06
CA GLY A 412 -17.09 -3.37 9.93
C GLY A 412 -18.32 -3.21 9.04
N ALA A 413 -18.40 -2.17 8.22
CA ALA A 413 -19.51 -1.97 7.29
C ALA A 413 -19.03 -1.35 5.98
N PHE A 414 -19.90 -1.40 4.98
CA PHE A 414 -19.67 -0.81 3.67
C PHE A 414 -20.86 0.06 3.25
N ALA A 415 -20.56 1.08 2.46
CA ALA A 415 -21.52 1.92 1.77
C ALA A 415 -21.13 2.02 0.30
N ALA A 416 -22.05 1.68 -0.60
CA ALA A 416 -21.88 1.75 -2.05
C ALA A 416 -22.68 2.94 -2.61
N ILE A 417 -22.03 3.74 -3.46
CA ILE A 417 -22.69 4.77 -4.29
C ILE A 417 -23.03 4.12 -5.63
N LEU A 418 -24.31 4.13 -5.98
CA LEU A 418 -24.81 3.62 -7.26
C LEU A 418 -24.71 4.67 -8.37
N GLY A 419 -24.84 4.26 -9.63
CA GLY A 419 -24.77 5.15 -10.79
C GLY A 419 -25.84 6.25 -10.83
N ASP A 420 -26.93 6.09 -10.08
CA ASP A 420 -27.98 7.12 -9.90
C ASP A 420 -27.73 8.05 -8.70
N GLY A 421 -26.61 7.90 -8.01
CA GLY A 421 -26.26 8.70 -6.82
C GLY A 421 -26.97 8.26 -5.53
N SER A 422 -27.73 7.16 -5.54
CA SER A 422 -28.27 6.56 -4.32
C SER A 422 -27.21 5.73 -3.58
N VAL A 423 -27.46 5.47 -2.29
CA VAL A 423 -26.52 4.72 -1.43
C VAL A 423 -27.17 3.45 -0.89
N VAL A 424 -26.41 2.36 -0.92
CA VAL A 424 -26.76 1.06 -0.31
C VAL A 424 -25.71 0.70 0.72
N THR A 425 -26.12 0.34 1.94
CA THR A 425 -25.21 -0.07 3.02
C THR A 425 -25.42 -1.51 3.44
N TRP A 426 -24.35 -2.14 3.94
CA TRP A 426 -24.41 -3.47 4.56
C TRP A 426 -23.27 -3.68 5.56
N GLY A 427 -23.37 -4.75 6.36
CA GLY A 427 -22.41 -5.08 7.42
C GLY A 427 -22.97 -4.81 8.82
N ASP A 428 -22.11 -4.53 9.79
CA ASP A 428 -22.54 -4.32 11.18
C ASP A 428 -23.26 -2.97 11.33
N ALA A 429 -24.53 -3.03 11.74
CA ALA A 429 -25.39 -1.86 11.93
C ALA A 429 -24.81 -0.83 12.90
N ARG A 430 -24.05 -1.27 13.91
CA ARG A 430 -23.45 -0.38 14.94
C ARG A 430 -22.35 0.51 14.37
N VAL A 431 -21.77 0.15 13.22
CA VAL A 431 -20.69 0.88 12.57
C VAL A 431 -21.10 1.42 11.18
N GLY A 432 -22.40 1.60 10.97
CA GLY A 432 -22.96 2.23 9.77
C GLY A 432 -23.45 1.28 8.68
N GLY A 433 -23.57 -0.03 8.97
CA GLY A 433 -24.15 -1.01 8.03
C GLY A 433 -25.66 -0.86 7.81
N ASP A 434 -26.36 -0.06 8.62
CA ASP A 434 -27.78 0.24 8.52
C ASP A 434 -28.02 1.75 8.33
N SER A 435 -28.43 2.15 7.12
CA SER A 435 -28.78 3.53 6.76
C SER A 435 -30.28 3.80 6.71
N ARG A 436 -31.15 2.88 7.14
CA ARG A 436 -32.61 2.99 6.93
C ARG A 436 -33.22 4.27 7.47
N ALA A 437 -32.70 4.80 8.57
CA ALA A 437 -33.17 6.05 9.19
C ALA A 437 -32.93 7.30 8.33
N VAL A 438 -31.93 7.26 7.43
CA VAL A 438 -31.54 8.38 6.57
C VAL A 438 -31.67 8.06 5.08
N GLN A 439 -32.24 6.91 4.72
CA GLN A 439 -32.27 6.42 3.33
C GLN A 439 -32.92 7.41 2.35
N ASP A 440 -33.95 8.13 2.77
CA ASP A 440 -34.62 9.13 1.93
C ASP A 440 -33.74 10.34 1.61
N GLN A 441 -32.70 10.60 2.42
CA GLN A 441 -31.75 11.68 2.24
C GLN A 441 -30.53 11.26 1.40
N LEU A 442 -30.26 9.96 1.27
CA LEU A 442 -29.12 9.41 0.54
C LEU A 442 -29.38 9.34 -0.97
N ARG A 443 -29.58 10.50 -1.57
CA ARG A 443 -29.79 10.71 -3.01
C ARG A 443 -28.87 11.80 -3.52
N ASP A 444 -28.46 11.68 -4.78
CA ASP A 444 -27.49 12.56 -5.43
C ASP A 444 -26.16 12.65 -4.66
N VAL A 445 -25.75 11.55 -4.03
CA VAL A 445 -24.51 11.43 -3.27
C VAL A 445 -23.33 11.37 -4.24
N GLN A 446 -22.33 12.22 -4.01
CA GLN A 446 -21.11 12.29 -4.82
C GLN A 446 -19.92 11.62 -4.14
N GLN A 447 -19.84 11.72 -2.82
CA GLN A 447 -18.73 11.18 -2.04
C GLN A 447 -19.22 10.65 -0.69
N ILE A 448 -18.54 9.63 -0.18
CA ILE A 448 -18.71 9.12 1.17
C ILE A 448 -17.33 9.11 1.83
N GLN A 449 -17.29 9.48 3.10
CA GLN A 449 -16.15 9.25 3.98
C GLN A 449 -16.60 8.35 5.13
N ALA A 450 -15.67 7.55 5.64
CA ALA A 450 -15.92 6.64 6.75
C ALA A 450 -14.95 6.92 7.88
N SER A 451 -15.48 6.99 9.10
CA SER A 451 -14.71 6.92 10.33
C SER A 451 -14.92 5.54 10.96
N GLY A 452 -13.95 5.08 11.73
CA GLY A 452 -14.15 3.92 12.59
C GLY A 452 -12.89 3.23 13.02
N ASP A 453 -13.02 2.50 14.13
CA ASP A 453 -12.02 1.65 14.72
C ASP A 453 -12.65 0.36 15.27
N ASP A 454 -11.91 -0.38 16.12
CA ASP A 454 -12.39 -1.59 16.78
C ASP A 454 -13.66 -1.40 17.65
N SER A 455 -14.03 -0.16 17.99
CA SER A 455 -15.04 0.19 19.00
C SER A 455 -16.27 0.85 18.39
N GLY A 456 -16.17 1.45 17.21
CA GLY A 456 -17.27 2.15 16.55
C GLY A 456 -16.94 2.53 15.11
N GLY A 457 -17.92 3.09 14.40
CA GLY A 457 -17.71 3.61 13.05
C GLY A 457 -18.94 4.35 12.54
N ALA A 458 -18.71 5.28 11.62
CA ALA A 458 -19.75 6.11 11.04
C ALA A 458 -19.40 6.48 9.59
N PHE A 459 -20.39 7.01 8.89
CA PHE A 459 -20.23 7.52 7.54
C PHE A 459 -20.77 8.94 7.44
N ALA A 460 -20.16 9.71 6.55
CA ALA A 460 -20.64 11.02 6.12
C ALA A 460 -20.70 11.04 4.59
N ALA A 461 -21.88 11.28 4.03
CA ALA A 461 -22.10 11.44 2.61
C ALA A 461 -22.22 12.92 2.24
N THR A 462 -21.48 13.35 1.22
CA THR A 462 -21.64 14.66 0.60
C THR A 462 -22.52 14.53 -0.64
N ARG A 463 -23.60 15.30 -0.67
CA ARG A 463 -24.55 15.37 -1.79
C ARG A 463 -24.12 16.42 -2.80
N SER A 464 -24.64 16.34 -4.02
CA SER A 464 -24.32 17.26 -5.11
C SER A 464 -24.70 18.72 -4.84
N ASP A 465 -25.60 18.96 -3.89
CA ASP A 465 -25.99 20.29 -3.42
C ASP A 465 -25.07 20.83 -2.30
N GLY A 466 -24.00 20.12 -1.96
CA GLY A 466 -23.06 20.49 -0.90
C GLY A 466 -23.56 20.20 0.52
N SER A 467 -24.73 19.58 0.68
CA SER A 467 -25.23 19.14 1.99
C SER A 467 -24.61 17.82 2.43
N VAL A 468 -24.60 17.58 3.74
CA VAL A 468 -24.03 16.38 4.36
C VAL A 468 -25.09 15.57 5.09
N VAL A 469 -25.05 14.25 4.90
CA VAL A 469 -25.88 13.27 5.61
C VAL A 469 -24.96 12.31 6.35
N THR A 470 -25.14 12.14 7.66
CA THR A 470 -24.35 11.22 8.47
C THR A 470 -25.19 10.07 9.00
N TRP A 471 -24.55 8.91 9.23
CA TRP A 471 -25.17 7.77 9.91
C TRP A 471 -24.11 6.87 10.55
N GLY A 472 -24.56 5.92 11.37
CA GLY A 472 -23.70 5.02 12.13
C GLY A 472 -23.59 5.43 13.60
N HIS A 473 -22.45 5.13 14.23
CA HIS A 473 -22.27 5.39 15.65
C HIS A 473 -22.22 6.89 15.94
N SER A 474 -23.12 7.40 16.79
CA SER A 474 -23.27 8.84 17.07
C SER A 474 -21.97 9.49 17.54
N VAL A 475 -21.29 8.88 18.51
CA VAL A 475 -20.01 9.38 19.06
C VAL A 475 -18.91 9.47 17.98
N TYR A 476 -18.92 8.59 16.98
CA TYR A 476 -17.88 8.55 15.93
C TYR A 476 -18.20 9.51 14.75
N GLY A 477 -19.17 10.41 14.95
CA GLY A 477 -19.61 11.38 13.94
C GLY A 477 -20.80 10.91 13.09
N GLY A 478 -21.48 9.84 13.49
CA GLY A 478 -22.73 9.39 12.87
C GLY A 478 -23.91 10.34 13.13
N ASP A 479 -23.79 11.23 14.11
CA ASP A 479 -24.74 12.29 14.41
C ASP A 479 -24.08 13.67 14.23
N SER A 480 -24.42 14.37 13.15
CA SER A 480 -23.99 15.74 12.86
C SER A 480 -24.99 16.81 13.29
N SER A 481 -26.07 16.46 14.01
CA SER A 481 -27.19 17.38 14.30
C SER A 481 -26.75 18.69 14.98
N ALA A 482 -25.73 18.64 15.83
CA ALA A 482 -25.18 19.81 16.52
C ALA A 482 -24.51 20.83 15.58
N VAL A 483 -24.02 20.39 14.41
CA VAL A 483 -23.32 21.22 13.42
C VAL A 483 -24.03 21.26 12.07
N GLN A 484 -25.21 20.63 11.94
CA GLN A 484 -25.90 20.44 10.66
C GLN A 484 -26.18 21.76 9.94
N ASP A 485 -26.50 22.83 10.68
CA ASP A 485 -26.75 24.15 10.10
C ASP A 485 -25.50 24.78 9.48
N GLN A 486 -24.30 24.35 9.89
CA GLN A 486 -23.01 24.82 9.38
C GLN A 486 -22.52 24.00 8.18
N LEU A 487 -23.01 22.77 7.98
CA LEU A 487 -22.59 21.86 6.90
C LEU A 487 -23.31 22.19 5.58
N ARG A 488 -23.00 23.37 5.04
CA ARG A 488 -23.52 23.88 3.76
C ARG A 488 -22.37 24.18 2.80
N ASP A 489 -22.60 23.96 1.51
CA ASP A 489 -21.59 24.16 0.46
C ASP A 489 -20.27 23.40 0.73
N VAL A 490 -20.37 22.20 1.32
CA VAL A 490 -19.21 21.37 1.67
C VAL A 490 -18.48 20.93 0.40
N GLN A 491 -17.18 21.21 0.35
CA GLN A 491 -16.30 20.86 -0.78
C GLN A 491 -15.58 19.53 -0.56
N GLN A 492 -15.15 19.26 0.68
CA GLN A 492 -14.40 18.06 1.02
C GLN A 492 -14.67 17.68 2.47
N ILE A 493 -14.80 16.38 2.72
CA ILE A 493 -14.78 15.80 4.06
C ILE A 493 -13.52 14.95 4.19
N GLN A 494 -12.90 14.99 5.35
CA GLN A 494 -11.86 14.05 5.79
C GLN A 494 -12.31 13.38 7.08
N ALA A 495 -11.89 12.14 7.27
CA ALA A 495 -12.23 11.34 8.45
C ALA A 495 -10.97 10.91 9.19
N SER A 496 -10.98 11.05 10.52
CA SER A 496 -10.10 10.29 11.42
C SER A 496 -10.82 9.01 11.84
N ASP A 497 -10.24 8.22 12.74
CA ASP A 497 -10.90 6.99 13.20
C ASP A 497 -12.19 7.27 14.01
N GLY A 498 -12.38 8.48 14.54
CA GLY A 498 -13.52 8.81 15.42
C GLY A 498 -14.21 10.14 15.15
N ALA A 499 -13.76 10.90 14.16
CA ALA A 499 -14.32 12.21 13.85
C ALA A 499 -14.25 12.53 12.36
N PHE A 500 -14.90 13.62 11.99
CA PHE A 500 -14.88 14.18 10.64
C PHE A 500 -14.55 15.67 10.68
N ALA A 501 -13.94 16.14 9.60
CA ALA A 501 -13.69 17.54 9.34
C ALA A 501 -14.11 17.89 7.90
N ALA A 502 -14.96 18.91 7.75
CA ALA A 502 -15.44 19.40 6.46
C ALA A 502 -14.81 20.75 6.13
N ILE A 503 -14.34 20.91 4.90
CA ILE A 503 -13.97 22.20 4.30
C ILE A 503 -15.19 22.75 3.55
N LEU A 504 -15.64 23.94 3.93
CA LEU A 504 -16.77 24.61 3.30
C LEU A 504 -16.32 25.44 2.08
N GLY A 505 -17.25 25.85 1.22
CA GLY A 505 -16.97 26.64 0.02
C GLY A 505 -16.33 28.01 0.29
N ASP A 506 -16.43 28.53 1.52
CA ASP A 506 -15.78 29.77 1.95
C ASP A 506 -14.37 29.54 2.57
N GLY A 507 -13.88 28.30 2.57
CA GLY A 507 -12.58 27.93 3.14
C GLY A 507 -12.58 27.77 4.66
N SER A 508 -13.72 27.90 5.33
CA SER A 508 -13.85 27.57 6.76
C SER A 508 -13.94 26.07 7.00
N VAL A 509 -13.71 25.65 8.25
CA VAL A 509 -13.73 24.24 8.65
C VAL A 509 -14.74 24.00 9.77
N VAL A 510 -15.47 22.90 9.64
CA VAL A 510 -16.39 22.39 10.66
C VAL A 510 -15.97 20.97 11.02
N THR A 511 -15.76 20.69 12.31
CA THR A 511 -15.48 19.35 12.82
C THR A 511 -16.64 18.81 13.64
N TRP A 512 -16.79 17.49 13.66
CA TRP A 512 -17.74 16.80 14.54
C TRP A 512 -17.32 15.36 14.80
N GLY A 513 -17.96 14.72 15.77
CA GLY A 513 -17.61 13.40 16.28
C GLY A 513 -16.89 13.49 17.62
N ASP A 514 -16.06 12.50 17.91
CA ASP A 514 -15.41 12.39 19.20
C ASP A 514 -14.26 13.40 19.33
N ALA A 515 -14.27 14.18 20.41
CA ALA A 515 -13.28 15.22 20.67
C ALA A 515 -11.86 14.66 20.81
N ASP A 516 -11.70 13.44 21.33
CA ASP A 516 -10.39 12.77 21.45
C ASP A 516 -9.80 12.39 20.08
N TYR A 517 -10.60 12.47 19.01
CA TYR A 517 -10.21 12.17 17.63
C TYR A 517 -10.21 13.40 16.72
N GLY A 518 -10.27 14.60 17.29
CA GLY A 518 -10.30 15.88 16.55
C GLY A 518 -11.70 16.37 16.20
N GLY A 519 -12.75 15.85 16.84
CA GLY A 519 -14.13 16.28 16.64
C GLY A 519 -14.46 17.69 17.15
N ASP A 520 -13.61 18.27 18.01
CA ASP A 520 -13.77 19.63 18.57
C ASP A 520 -12.63 20.56 18.14
N SER A 521 -12.90 21.45 17.17
CA SER A 521 -11.97 22.48 16.69
C SER A 521 -12.11 23.83 17.39
N SER A 522 -12.95 23.94 18.44
CA SER A 522 -13.31 25.25 19.04
C SER A 522 -12.09 26.05 19.53
N ALA A 523 -11.05 25.38 20.01
CA ALA A 523 -9.81 26.01 20.48
C ALA A 523 -8.97 26.67 19.36
N VAL A 524 -9.13 26.20 18.12
CA VAL A 524 -8.37 26.67 16.94
C VAL A 524 -9.25 27.29 15.87
N GLN A 525 -10.56 27.41 16.11
CA GLN A 525 -11.55 27.84 15.12
C GLN A 525 -11.23 29.19 14.47
N GLU A 526 -10.67 30.14 15.22
CA GLU A 526 -10.30 31.46 14.69
C GLU A 526 -9.14 31.40 13.67
N GLN A 527 -8.33 30.34 13.73
CA GLN A 527 -7.17 30.11 12.86
C GLN A 527 -7.54 29.32 11.59
N LEU A 528 -8.67 28.62 11.58
CA LEU A 528 -9.14 27.79 10.46
C LEU A 528 -9.85 28.64 9.40
N ARG A 529 -9.09 29.53 8.76
CA ARG A 529 -9.56 30.39 7.65
C ARG A 529 -8.75 30.12 6.40
N ASP A 530 -9.41 30.18 5.25
CA ASP A 530 -8.81 29.92 3.93
C ASP A 530 -8.11 28.54 3.87
N VAL A 531 -8.71 27.52 4.52
CA VAL A 531 -8.19 26.16 4.52
C VAL A 531 -8.30 25.56 3.12
N GLN A 532 -7.17 25.06 2.60
CA GLN A 532 -7.12 24.44 1.27
C GLN A 532 -7.13 22.92 1.35
N GLN A 533 -6.60 22.35 2.43
CA GLN A 533 -6.48 20.91 2.59
C GLN A 533 -6.54 20.52 4.06
N ILE A 534 -7.21 19.40 4.33
CA ILE A 534 -7.16 18.71 5.62
C ILE A 534 -6.47 17.37 5.41
N GLN A 535 -5.62 16.98 6.35
CA GLN A 535 -5.04 15.65 6.46
C GLN A 535 -5.46 15.05 7.80
N ALA A 536 -5.87 13.78 7.78
CA ALA A 536 -6.24 13.05 8.98
C ALA A 536 -5.13 12.10 9.40
N SER A 537 -4.95 11.98 10.71
CA SER A 537 -4.29 10.85 11.36
C SER A 537 -5.36 9.97 12.02
N TYR A 538 -4.94 8.96 12.79
CA TYR A 538 -5.88 8.15 13.59
C TYR A 538 -6.73 9.01 14.53
N ASP A 539 -6.11 10.00 15.18
CA ASP A 539 -6.71 10.66 16.35
C ASP A 539 -6.75 12.19 16.22
N ALA A 540 -6.38 12.73 15.07
CA ALA A 540 -6.31 14.19 14.89
C ALA A 540 -6.37 14.58 13.42
N PHE A 541 -6.65 15.87 13.19
CA PHE A 541 -6.58 16.51 11.89
C PHE A 541 -5.45 17.53 11.84
N VAL A 542 -4.98 17.80 10.64
CA VAL A 542 -4.07 18.89 10.32
C VAL A 542 -4.64 19.67 9.16
N ALA A 543 -4.80 20.98 9.33
CA ALA A 543 -5.27 21.89 8.29
C ALA A 543 -4.08 22.65 7.68
N ILE A 544 -4.06 22.73 6.35
CA ILE A 544 -3.10 23.52 5.57
C ILE A 544 -3.85 24.73 5.00
N LEU A 545 -3.43 25.93 5.40
CA LEU A 545 -4.05 27.18 4.98
C LEU A 545 -3.52 27.64 3.62
N GLY A 546 -4.22 28.55 2.96
CA GLY A 546 -3.83 29.12 1.67
C GLY A 546 -2.48 29.85 1.66
N ASP A 547 -2.01 30.31 2.83
CA ASP A 547 -0.67 30.91 3.00
C ASP A 547 0.44 29.88 3.24
N GLY A 548 0.09 28.58 3.28
CA GLY A 548 0.99 27.46 3.55
C GLY A 548 1.26 27.21 5.03
N SER A 549 0.64 27.96 5.94
CA SER A 549 0.72 27.69 7.38
C SER A 549 -0.11 26.44 7.74
N VAL A 550 0.23 25.86 8.90
CA VAL A 550 -0.32 24.59 9.36
C VAL A 550 -0.95 24.77 10.73
N VAL A 551 -2.20 24.33 10.88
CA VAL A 551 -2.95 24.32 12.14
C VAL A 551 -3.24 22.87 12.51
N THR A 552 -3.03 22.51 13.78
CA THR A 552 -3.18 21.15 14.32
C THR A 552 -4.15 21.14 15.49
#